data_AF-L0B2L3-F1
#
_entry.id   AF-L0B2L3-F1
#
_cell.length_a   1.000
_cell.length_b   1.000
_cell.length_c   1.000
_cell.angle_alpha   90.00
_cell.angle_beta   90.00
_cell.angle_gamma   90.00
#
_symmetry.space_group_name_H-M   'P 1'
#
loop_
_entity.id
_entity.type
_entity.pdbx_description
1 polymer ?
#
loop_
_entity_poly.entity_id
_entity_poly.type
_entity_poly.pdbx_seq_one_letter_code
_entity_poly.pdbx_strand_id
1 'polypeptide(L)'
;MNERTHRLLLYVISNDDDNWETPNALLIPLKSPDSSVTLGDLRKIFPIPGTYHYRIKSKHGNGFVWLDVTRDDEILRHVDNVIYMKILRVKVESDCKFVPNTEQYDLFPKEPNSKDSDFDLIFS
;
A
#
# COMPACT_ATOMS: atom_id res chain seq x y z
N MET A 1 -21.80 33.97 -8.28
CA MET A 1 -21.54 33.11 -7.10
C MET A 1 -21.02 31.79 -7.65
N ASN A 2 -19.81 31.37 -7.29
CA ASN A 2 -19.35 30.03 -7.66
C ASN A 2 -20.10 29.05 -6.76
N GLU A 3 -21.02 28.27 -7.32
CA GLU A 3 -21.61 27.15 -6.59
C GLU A 3 -20.47 26.21 -6.21
N ARG A 4 -20.19 26.11 -4.91
CA ARG A 4 -19.19 25.17 -4.41
C ARG A 4 -19.78 23.78 -4.56
N THR A 5 -19.34 23.07 -5.60
CA THR A 5 -19.67 21.66 -5.76
C THR A 5 -18.76 20.81 -4.90
N HIS A 6 -19.28 19.68 -4.43
CA HIS A 6 -18.55 18.75 -3.58
C HIS A 6 -18.75 17.32 -4.09
N ARG A 7 -17.77 16.45 -3.83
CA ARG A 7 -17.88 15.01 -4.05
C ARG A 7 -18.01 14.31 -2.70
N LEU A 8 -19.00 13.43 -2.56
CA LEU A 8 -19.14 12.61 -1.37
C LEU A 8 -18.19 11.40 -1.44
N LEU A 9 -17.39 11.23 -0.40
CA LEU A 9 -16.61 10.04 -0.11
C LEU A 9 -17.24 9.32 1.09
N LEU A 10 -17.58 8.04 0.91
CA LEU A 10 -17.93 7.12 1.98
C LEU A 10 -16.77 6.15 2.20
N TYR A 11 -16.29 6.03 3.43
CA TYR A 11 -15.12 5.24 3.74
C TYR A 11 -15.24 4.43 5.03
N VAL A 12 -14.46 3.37 5.10
CA VAL A 12 -14.22 2.59 6.34
C VAL A 12 -12.73 2.39 6.51
N ILE A 13 -12.22 2.57 7.73
CA ILE A 13 -10.88 2.19 8.12
C ILE A 13 -10.95 0.79 8.72
N SER A 14 -10.44 -0.18 7.98
CA SER A 14 -10.65 -1.62 8.21
C SER A 14 -10.11 -2.12 9.56
N ASN A 15 -9.23 -1.35 10.21
CA ASN A 15 -8.61 -1.68 11.49
C ASN A 15 -8.95 -0.69 12.61
N ASP A 16 -9.98 0.14 12.44
CA ASP A 16 -10.51 1.06 13.45
C ASP A 16 -11.97 0.74 13.83
N ASP A 17 -12.38 -0.54 13.71
CA ASP A 17 -13.75 -1.01 14.00
C ASP A 17 -14.88 -0.36 13.16
N ASP A 18 -14.53 0.35 12.08
CA ASP A 18 -15.48 0.88 11.10
C ASP A 18 -16.19 -0.25 10.31
N ASN A 19 -17.43 -0.01 9.90
CA ASN A 19 -18.19 -0.94 9.08
C ASN A 19 -19.05 -0.23 8.02
N TRP A 20 -19.60 -1.01 7.09
CA TRP A 20 -20.37 -0.49 5.94
C TRP A 20 -21.84 -0.21 6.25
N GLU A 21 -22.36 -0.59 7.41
CA GLU A 21 -23.72 -0.23 7.82
C GLU A 21 -23.80 1.26 8.17
N THR A 22 -22.74 1.78 8.80
CA THR A 22 -22.57 3.20 9.15
C THR A 22 -21.18 3.70 8.72
N PRO A 23 -20.93 3.91 7.42
CA PRO A 23 -19.62 4.34 6.95
C PRO A 23 -19.32 5.79 7.35
N ASN A 24 -18.04 6.11 7.49
CA ASN A 24 -17.60 7.49 7.66
C ASN A 24 -17.77 8.28 6.35
N ALA A 25 -18.00 9.59 6.46
CA ALA A 25 -18.26 10.46 5.32
C ALA A 25 -17.28 11.64 5.26
N LEU A 26 -16.85 12.01 4.05
CA LEU A 26 -16.06 13.21 3.79
C LEU A 26 -16.59 13.92 2.54
N LEU A 27 -16.76 15.23 2.63
CA LEU A 27 -17.09 16.09 1.48
C LEU A 27 -15.81 16.66 0.89
N ILE A 28 -15.50 16.28 -0.34
CA ILE A 28 -14.32 16.74 -1.07
C ILE A 28 -14.70 17.97 -1.89
N PRO A 29 -14.13 19.16 -1.62
CA PRO A 29 -14.41 20.36 -2.39
C PRO A 29 -13.95 20.21 -3.85
N LEU A 30 -14.79 20.63 -4.79
CA LEU A 30 -14.48 20.63 -6.22
C LEU A 30 -14.34 22.08 -6.72
N LYS A 31 -13.50 22.27 -7.74
CA LYS A 31 -13.36 23.57 -8.41
C LYS A 31 -14.52 23.85 -9.37
N SER A 32 -15.06 22.78 -9.97
CA SER A 32 -16.19 22.76 -10.88
C SER A 32 -16.95 21.44 -10.76
N PRO A 33 -18.21 21.34 -11.24
CA PRO A 33 -18.98 20.08 -11.22
C PRO A 33 -18.25 18.89 -11.87
N ASP A 34 -17.53 19.15 -12.97
CA ASP A 34 -16.82 18.13 -13.75
C ASP A 34 -15.39 17.87 -13.29
N SER A 35 -14.94 18.51 -12.21
CA SER A 35 -13.60 18.30 -11.67
C SER A 35 -13.42 16.86 -11.20
N SER A 36 -12.34 16.23 -11.64
CA SER A 36 -11.88 14.95 -11.10
C SER A 36 -11.24 15.14 -9.73
N VAL A 37 -11.36 14.12 -8.88
CA VAL A 37 -10.66 14.05 -7.60
C VAL A 37 -9.51 13.07 -7.75
N THR A 38 -8.31 13.46 -7.36
CA THR A 38 -7.15 12.56 -7.34
C THR A 38 -6.90 12.01 -5.94
N LEU A 39 -6.10 10.95 -5.82
CA LEU A 39 -5.65 10.46 -4.52
C LEU A 39 -4.83 11.53 -3.77
N GLY A 40 -4.02 12.31 -4.48
CA GLY A 40 -3.24 13.40 -3.90
C GLY A 40 -4.13 14.50 -3.31
N ASP A 41 -5.26 14.81 -3.94
CA ASP A 41 -6.23 15.76 -3.38
C ASP A 41 -6.86 15.24 -2.10
N LEU A 42 -7.23 13.95 -2.09
CA LEU A 42 -7.79 13.31 -0.89
C LEU A 42 -6.79 13.33 0.27
N ARG A 43 -5.53 12.94 0.04
CA ARG A 43 -4.50 12.87 1.09
C ARG A 43 -4.28 14.22 1.79
N LYS A 44 -4.43 15.35 1.07
CA LYS A 44 -4.28 16.69 1.65
C LYS A 44 -5.40 17.08 2.62
N ILE A 45 -6.59 16.51 2.44
CA ILE A 45 -7.78 16.88 3.22
C ILE A 45 -8.25 15.75 4.14
N PHE A 46 -7.63 14.58 4.08
CA PHE A 46 -8.06 13.43 4.84
C PHE A 46 -7.97 13.74 6.35
N PRO A 47 -9.09 13.63 7.10
CA PRO A 47 -9.18 14.25 8.42
C PRO A 47 -8.40 13.51 9.50
N ILE A 48 -8.01 12.26 9.25
CA ILE A 48 -7.43 11.38 10.26
C ILE A 48 -5.93 11.23 10.00
N PRO A 49 -5.05 11.64 10.92
CA PRO A 49 -3.61 11.58 10.73
C PRO A 49 -3.11 10.14 10.66
N GLY A 50 -2.19 9.85 9.74
CA GLY A 50 -1.59 8.53 9.61
C GLY A 50 -1.10 8.21 8.19
N THR A 51 -0.52 7.03 8.04
CA THR A 51 -0.16 6.44 6.75
C THR A 51 -1.20 5.40 6.37
N TYR A 52 -1.63 5.39 5.11
CA TYR A 52 -2.77 4.58 4.68
C TYR A 52 -2.55 3.92 3.33
N HIS A 53 -3.10 2.71 3.19
CA HIS A 53 -3.41 2.12 1.90
C HIS A 53 -4.87 2.38 1.55
N TYR A 54 -5.12 2.76 0.29
CA TYR A 54 -6.43 3.15 -0.20
C TYR A 54 -6.92 2.16 -1.25
N ARG A 55 -8.15 1.68 -1.07
CA ARG A 55 -8.85 0.81 -2.01
C ARG A 55 -10.15 1.45 -2.45
N ILE A 56 -10.34 1.60 -3.74
CA ILE A 56 -11.54 2.21 -4.31
C ILE A 56 -12.48 1.17 -4.88
N LYS A 57 -13.79 1.33 -4.64
CA LYS A 57 -14.80 0.50 -5.29
C LYS A 57 -14.92 0.92 -6.75
N SER A 58 -14.68 -0.01 -7.67
CA SER A 58 -14.81 0.22 -9.10
C SER A 58 -15.77 -0.79 -9.72
N LYS A 59 -16.59 -0.34 -10.68
CA LYS A 59 -17.42 -1.22 -11.49
C LYS A 59 -16.51 -2.07 -12.38
N HIS A 60 -16.76 -3.38 -12.43
CA HIS A 60 -16.06 -4.32 -13.30
C HIS A 60 -17.03 -5.40 -13.77
N GLY A 61 -17.34 -5.42 -15.07
CA GLY A 61 -18.39 -6.26 -15.64
C GLY A 61 -19.75 -5.97 -14.99
N ASN A 62 -20.41 -7.03 -14.52
CA ASN A 62 -21.71 -6.96 -13.83
C ASN A 62 -21.59 -6.76 -12.31
N GLY A 63 -20.38 -6.55 -11.79
CA GLY A 63 -20.11 -6.44 -10.36
C GLY A 63 -19.18 -5.29 -9.98
N PHE A 64 -18.63 -5.39 -8.78
CA PHE A 64 -17.71 -4.41 -8.21
C PHE A 64 -16.47 -5.08 -7.65
N VAL A 65 -15.34 -4.40 -7.76
CA VAL A 65 -14.05 -4.82 -7.21
C VAL A 65 -13.45 -3.69 -6.37
N TRP A 66 -12.56 -4.04 -5.46
CA TRP A 66 -11.72 -3.09 -4.73
C TRP A 66 -10.38 -3.00 -5.44
N LEU A 67 -10.03 -1.82 -5.95
CA LEU A 67 -8.75 -1.57 -6.62
C LEU A 67 -7.84 -0.78 -5.69
N ASP A 68 -6.59 -1.22 -5.55
CA ASP A 68 -5.58 -0.46 -4.84
C ASP A 68 -5.21 0.80 -5.64
N VAL A 69 -5.27 1.96 -4.98
CA VAL A 69 -4.92 3.27 -5.55
C VAL A 69 -3.68 3.75 -4.80
N THR A 70 -2.58 3.96 -5.53
CA THR A 70 -1.27 4.18 -4.91
C THR A 70 -0.62 5.50 -5.28
N ARG A 71 -0.89 5.99 -6.50
CA ARG A 71 -0.26 7.19 -7.05
C ARG A 71 -1.10 8.42 -6.77
N ASP A 72 -0.44 9.54 -6.47
CA ASP A 72 -1.13 10.80 -6.16
C ASP A 72 -1.90 11.37 -7.35
N ASP A 73 -1.48 11.07 -8.57
CA ASP A 73 -2.12 11.52 -9.82
C ASP A 73 -3.29 10.63 -10.26
N GLU A 74 -3.55 9.53 -9.55
CA GLU A 74 -4.62 8.59 -9.91
C GLU A 74 -5.99 9.18 -9.60
N ILE A 75 -6.88 9.19 -10.60
CA ILE A 75 -8.24 9.71 -10.47
C ILE A 75 -9.11 8.70 -9.72
N LEU A 76 -9.76 9.18 -8.66
CA LEU A 76 -10.70 8.40 -7.86
C LEU A 76 -12.02 8.25 -8.62
N ARG A 77 -12.31 7.03 -9.07
CA ARG A 77 -13.59 6.67 -9.69
C ARG A 77 -14.74 6.74 -8.68
N HIS A 78 -15.92 7.06 -9.18
CA HIS A 78 -17.15 7.10 -8.39
C HIS A 78 -18.23 6.23 -9.02
N VAL A 79 -19.18 5.81 -8.19
CA VAL A 79 -20.38 5.07 -8.57
C VAL A 79 -21.56 5.90 -8.08
N ASP A 80 -22.47 6.29 -8.98
CA ASP A 80 -23.62 7.14 -8.67
C ASP A 80 -23.22 8.44 -7.95
N ASN A 81 -22.18 9.09 -8.47
CA ASN A 81 -21.57 10.30 -7.91
C ASN A 81 -20.92 10.17 -6.51
N VAL A 82 -20.86 8.96 -5.94
CA VAL A 82 -20.22 8.70 -4.64
C VAL A 82 -18.93 7.92 -4.82
N ILE A 83 -17.87 8.34 -4.14
CA ILE A 83 -16.64 7.55 -4.02
C ILE A 83 -16.79 6.63 -2.82
N TYR A 84 -16.51 5.35 -3.01
CA TYR A 84 -16.50 4.36 -1.91
C TYR A 84 -15.08 3.86 -1.70
N MET A 85 -14.63 3.89 -0.45
CA MET A 85 -13.23 3.57 -0.12
C MET A 85 -13.12 2.61 1.06
N LYS A 86 -12.31 1.57 0.90
CA LYS A 86 -11.74 0.83 2.03
C LYS A 86 -10.35 1.39 2.30
N ILE A 87 -10.09 1.72 3.54
CA ILE A 87 -8.82 2.27 3.98
C ILE A 87 -8.21 1.28 4.99
N LEU A 88 -6.90 1.12 4.93
CA LEU A 88 -6.13 0.39 5.93
C LEU A 88 -5.11 1.36 6.52
N ARG A 89 -5.19 1.61 7.84
CA ARG A 89 -4.16 2.39 8.53
C ARG A 89 -2.93 1.52 8.71
N VAL A 90 -1.81 1.96 8.15
CA VAL A 90 -0.52 1.29 8.26
C VAL A 90 0.17 1.80 9.51
N LYS A 91 0.56 0.89 10.41
CA LYS A 91 1.51 1.22 11.47
C LYS A 91 2.87 1.35 10.82
N VAL A 92 3.48 2.52 10.94
CA VAL A 92 4.90 2.65 10.60
C VAL A 92 5.64 1.91 11.70
N GLU A 93 6.08 0.69 11.41
CA GLU A 93 7.15 0.08 12.21
C GLU A 93 8.35 1.00 12.03
N SER A 94 8.73 1.68 13.12
CA SER A 94 9.90 2.55 13.16
C SER A 94 11.11 1.75 12.69
N ASP A 95 11.58 2.08 11.48
CA ASP A 95 12.77 1.59 10.81
C ASP A 95 13.07 0.09 11.01
N CYS A 96 12.65 -0.75 10.06
CA CYS A 96 13.53 -1.85 9.66
C CYS A 96 14.81 -1.20 9.15
N LYS A 97 15.76 -0.95 10.06
CA LYS A 97 17.11 -0.58 9.71
C LYS A 97 17.57 -1.64 8.73
N PHE A 98 17.76 -1.25 7.47
CA PHE A 98 18.52 -2.05 6.56
C PHE A 98 19.90 -2.16 7.19
N VAL A 99 20.18 -3.28 7.87
CA VAL A 99 21.53 -3.63 8.27
C VAL A 99 22.14 -4.13 6.97
N PRO A 100 23.03 -3.38 6.30
CA PRO A 100 23.78 -3.97 5.21
C PRO A 100 24.50 -5.20 5.79
N ASN A 101 24.13 -6.39 5.33
CA ASN A 101 24.83 -7.63 5.68
C ASN A 101 26.31 -7.45 5.33
N THR A 102 27.15 -7.19 6.33
CA THR A 102 28.61 -7.33 6.19
C THR A 102 29.10 -8.70 6.66
N GLU A 103 28.22 -9.58 7.13
CA GLU A 103 28.62 -10.97 7.40
C GLU A 103 27.79 -11.94 6.57
N GLN A 104 28.40 -12.32 5.45
CA GLN A 104 28.13 -13.51 4.69
C GLN A 104 28.14 -14.72 5.63
N TYR A 105 26.97 -15.23 5.99
CA TYR A 105 26.88 -16.57 6.55
C TYR A 105 27.32 -17.55 5.46
N ASP A 106 28.53 -18.11 5.61
CA ASP A 106 28.98 -19.29 4.89
C ASP A 106 28.05 -20.46 5.23
N LEU A 107 26.94 -20.59 4.51
CA LEU A 107 25.96 -21.68 4.66
C LEU A 107 26.37 -22.98 3.96
N PHE A 108 27.65 -23.14 3.64
CA PHE A 108 28.19 -24.41 3.16
C PHE A 108 29.35 -24.84 4.07
N PRO A 109 29.27 -26.02 4.71
CA PRO A 109 30.42 -26.59 5.38
C PRO A 109 31.56 -26.70 4.37
N LYS A 110 32.71 -26.07 4.67
CA LYS A 110 33.94 -26.32 3.92
C LYS A 110 34.30 -27.79 4.14
N GLU A 111 34.33 -28.58 3.08
CA GLU A 111 34.84 -29.95 3.14
C GLU A 111 36.26 -29.92 3.74
N PRO A 112 36.60 -30.84 4.66
CA PRO A 112 37.94 -30.88 5.20
C PRO A 112 38.94 -31.30 4.10
N ASN A 113 39.85 -30.39 3.77
CA ASN A 113 41.08 -30.71 3.03
C ASN A 113 41.83 -31.83 3.74
N SER A 114 41.77 -33.05 3.21
CA SER A 114 42.73 -34.10 3.55
C SER A 114 44.08 -33.70 2.96
N LYS A 115 45.05 -33.44 3.83
CA LYS A 115 46.44 -33.19 3.47
C LYS A 115 47.06 -34.44 2.87
N ASP A 116 47.82 -34.24 1.81
CA ASP A 116 48.75 -35.19 1.22
C ASP A 116 49.72 -35.78 2.25
N SER A 117 49.99 -37.09 2.14
CA SER A 117 51.36 -37.63 2.31
C SER A 117 51.46 -39.09 1.86
N ASP A 118 52.54 -39.34 1.12
CA ASP A 118 53.31 -40.59 1.00
C ASP A 118 52.86 -41.66 0.00
N PHE A 119 53.29 -41.48 -1.26
CA PHE A 119 53.74 -42.59 -2.09
C PHE A 119 54.99 -42.19 -2.87
N ASP A 120 56.15 -42.46 -2.28
CA ASP A 120 57.36 -42.81 -3.01
C ASP A 120 58.10 -43.90 -2.22
N LEU A 121 58.68 -44.87 -2.94
CA LEU A 121 59.55 -45.98 -2.52
C LEU A 121 58.90 -47.36 -2.34
N ILE A 122 58.55 -48.03 -3.46
CA ILE A 122 58.90 -49.46 -3.65
C ILE A 122 59.37 -49.66 -5.09
N PHE A 123 60.67 -49.51 -5.33
CA PHE A 123 61.42 -50.31 -6.31
C PHE A 123 62.86 -50.45 -5.81
N SER A 124 63.16 -51.61 -5.22
CA SER A 124 64.47 -52.24 -5.21
C SER A 124 64.29 -53.74 -5.42
#